data_AF-F0YZJ1-F1
#
_entry.id   AF-F0YZJ1-F1
#
_cell.length_a   1.000
_cell.length_b   1.000
_cell.length_c   1.000
_cell.angle_alpha   90.00
_cell.angle_beta   90.00
_cell.angle_gamma   90.00
#
_symmetry.space_group_name_H-M   'P 1'
#
loop_
_entity.id
_entity.type
_entity.pdbx_description
1 polymer ?
#
loop_
_entity_poly.entity_id
_entity_poly.type
_entity_poly.pdbx_seq_one_letter_code
_entity_poly.pdbx_strand_id
1 'polypeptide(L)'
;MHRHVHSQEEKKAVMNRLSKAIGHMEAVKRMVEKDADCSEVLIQLAAVRSAINNTGKVVLKNHIDHCIVEAVEENDQEAIRKLNQAIDKFIK
;
A
#
# COMPACT_ATOMS: atom_id res chain seq x y z
N MET A 1 12.04 -5.53 -17.11
CA MET A 1 11.16 -5.77 -15.95
C MET A 1 12.09 -6.02 -14.77
N HIS A 2 12.34 -5.01 -13.93
CA HIS A 2 13.18 -5.19 -12.73
C HIS A 2 12.49 -6.18 -11.79
N ARG A 3 13.22 -7.23 -11.39
CA ARG A 3 12.68 -8.28 -10.52
C ARG A 3 13.01 -7.91 -9.08
N HIS A 4 12.07 -7.23 -8.40
CA HIS A 4 12.30 -6.80 -7.02
C HIS A 4 12.28 -7.99 -6.06
N VAL A 5 13.40 -8.21 -5.37
CA VAL A 5 13.50 -9.22 -4.32
C VAL A 5 13.36 -8.52 -2.98
N HIS A 6 12.12 -8.34 -2.52
CA HIS A 6 11.88 -7.95 -1.13
C HIS A 6 12.40 -9.06 -0.20
N SER A 7 12.98 -8.65 0.93
CA SER A 7 13.34 -9.60 1.98
C SER A 7 12.09 -10.34 2.46
N GLN A 8 12.27 -11.55 3.02
CA GLN A 8 11.12 -12.30 3.55
C GLN A 8 10.42 -11.52 4.67
N GLU A 9 11.17 -10.72 5.44
CA GLU A 9 10.64 -9.87 6.50
C GLU A 9 9.78 -8.73 5.94
N GLU A 10 10.25 -8.04 4.90
CA GLU A 10 9.50 -6.97 4.22
C GLU A 10 8.20 -7.51 3.62
N LYS A 11 8.27 -8.65 2.92
CA LYS A 11 7.09 -9.34 2.36
C LYS A 11 6.10 -9.66 3.46
N LYS A 12 6.54 -10.31 4.53
CA LYS A 12 5.68 -10.67 5.67
C LYS A 12 5.05 -9.43 6.30
N ALA A 13 5.80 -8.34 6.44
CA ALA A 13 5.33 -7.10 7.03
C ALA A 13 4.25 -6.42 6.17
N VAL A 14 4.39 -6.43 4.83
CA VAL A 14 3.36 -5.92 3.91
C VAL A 14 2.12 -6.84 3.93
N MET A 15 2.32 -8.16 3.83
CA MET A 15 1.23 -9.15 3.87
C MET A 15 0.38 -9.02 5.14
N ASN A 16 1.02 -8.90 6.31
CA ASN A 16 0.30 -8.72 7.57
C ASN A 16 -0.56 -7.45 7.60
N ARG A 17 -0.11 -6.36 6.97
CA ARG A 17 -0.88 -5.11 6.90
C ARG A 17 -2.06 -5.25 5.94
N LEU A 18 -1.85 -5.88 4.79
CA LEU A 18 -2.92 -6.20 3.84
C LEU A 18 -4.00 -7.08 4.49
N SER A 19 -3.61 -8.16 5.19
CA SER A 19 -4.56 -9.02 5.90
C SER A 19 -5.40 -8.26 6.92
N LYS A 20 -4.81 -7.31 7.66
CA LYS A 20 -5.55 -6.44 8.58
C LYS A 20 -6.54 -5.53 7.85
N ALA A 21 -6.11 -4.89 6.76
CA ALA A 21 -6.99 -4.02 5.97
C ALA A 21 -8.17 -4.80 5.37
N ILE A 22 -7.94 -6.04 4.92
CA ILE A 22 -8.99 -6.95 4.43
C ILE A 22 -9.99 -7.25 5.56
N GLY A 23 -9.51 -7.64 6.75
CA GLY A 23 -10.39 -7.91 7.89
C GLY A 23 -11.24 -6.70 8.30
N HIS A 24 -10.69 -5.48 8.22
CA HIS A 24 -11.46 -4.25 8.45
C HIS A 24 -12.53 -4.04 7.36
N MET A 25 -12.19 -4.26 6.10
CA MET A 25 -13.16 -4.15 5.00
C MET A 25 -14.29 -5.17 5.13
N GLU A 26 -13.99 -6.40 5.54
CA GLU A 26 -15.02 -7.41 5.83
C GLU A 26 -15.93 -6.99 6.99
N ALA A 27 -15.40 -6.30 8.00
CA ALA A 27 -16.22 -5.75 9.08
C ALA A 27 -17.16 -4.65 8.56
N VAL A 28 -16.68 -3.74 7.72
CA VAL A 28 -17.51 -2.72 7.06
C VAL A 28 -18.62 -3.38 6.24
N LYS A 29 -18.30 -4.41 5.44
CA LYS A 29 -19.30 -5.16 4.68
C LYS A 29 -20.41 -5.70 5.60
N ARG A 30 -20.05 -6.33 6.72
CA ARG A 30 -21.02 -6.84 7.70
C ARG A 30 -21.86 -5.74 8.37
N MET A 31 -21.32 -4.53 8.51
CA MET A 31 -22.10 -3.38 9.03
C MET A 31 -23.20 -3.00 8.04
N VAL A 32 -22.87 -2.93 6.75
CA VAL A 32 -23.84 -2.64 5.69
C VAL A 32 -24.90 -3.73 5.60
N GLU A 33 -24.52 -5.01 5.69
CA GLU A 33 -25.45 -6.16 5.70
C GLU A 33 -26.42 -6.15 6.89
N LYS A 34 -26.12 -5.40 7.95
CA LYS A 34 -26.92 -5.31 9.17
C LYS A 34 -27.63 -3.96 9.32
N ASP A 35 -27.70 -3.17 8.25
CA ASP A 35 -28.31 -1.83 8.24
C ASP A 35 -27.75 -0.90 9.35
N ALA A 36 -26.44 -0.98 9.61
CA ALA A 36 -25.78 -0.12 10.58
C ALA A 36 -25.86 1.37 10.18
N ASP A 37 -25.68 2.26 11.17
CA ASP A 37 -25.71 3.71 10.94
C ASP A 37 -24.69 4.14 9.87
N CYS A 38 -25.14 4.97 8.93
CA CYS A 38 -24.32 5.42 7.82
C CYS A 38 -23.07 6.19 8.27
N SER A 39 -23.16 6.95 9.37
CA SER A 39 -22.04 7.71 9.91
C SER A 39 -20.97 6.76 10.48
N GLU A 40 -21.38 5.69 11.16
CA GLU A 40 -20.47 4.66 11.66
C GLU A 40 -19.77 3.92 10.50
N VAL A 41 -20.52 3.57 9.45
CA VAL A 41 -19.95 2.94 8.24
C VAL A 41 -18.90 3.87 7.60
N LEU A 42 -19.18 5.18 7.48
CA LEU A 42 -18.23 6.16 6.94
C LEU A 42 -16.96 6.28 7.78
N ILE A 43 -17.07 6.23 9.12
CA ILE A 43 -15.92 6.24 10.03
C ILE A 43 -15.06 5.00 9.81
N GLN A 44 -15.67 3.81 9.69
CA GLN A 44 -14.92 2.58 9.46
C GLN A 44 -14.29 2.53 8.06
N LEU A 45 -14.96 3.04 7.03
CA LEU A 45 -14.37 3.22 5.70
C LEU A 45 -13.15 4.15 5.73
N ALA A 46 -13.19 5.23 6.52
CA ALA A 46 -12.03 6.11 6.71
C ALA A 46 -10.86 5.38 7.40
N ALA A 47 -11.14 4.49 8.36
CA ALA A 47 -10.13 3.65 8.99
C ALA A 47 -9.50 2.66 8.00
N VAL A 48 -10.30 2.04 7.12
CA VAL A 48 -9.79 1.17 6.05
C VAL A 48 -8.89 1.95 5.09
N ARG A 49 -9.33 3.14 4.65
CA ARG A 49 -8.52 4.03 3.79
C ARG A 49 -7.17 4.38 4.44
N SER A 50 -7.17 4.70 5.74
CA SER A 50 -5.94 4.96 6.49
C SER A 50 -5.02 3.73 6.53
N ALA A 51 -5.56 2.53 6.75
CA ALA A 51 -4.77 1.29 6.74
C ALA A 51 -4.14 1.00 5.37
N ILE A 52 -4.87 1.24 4.28
CA ILE A 52 -4.37 1.11 2.90
C ILE A 52 -3.24 2.11 2.66
N ASN A 53 -3.44 3.38 3.00
CA ASN A 53 -2.43 4.43 2.83
C ASN A 53 -1.15 4.12 3.64
N ASN A 54 -1.28 3.63 4.87
CA ASN A 54 -0.12 3.24 5.66
C ASN A 54 0.61 2.02 5.07
N THR A 55 -0.12 1.10 4.45
CA THR A 55 0.49 -0.04 3.74
C THR A 55 1.25 0.42 2.50
N GLY A 56 0.66 1.30 1.70
CA GLY A 56 1.30 1.87 0.51
C GLY A 56 2.57 2.65 0.83
N LYS A 57 2.60 3.41 1.94
CA LYS A 57 3.82 4.08 2.42
C LYS A 57 4.97 3.11 2.72
N VAL A 58 4.66 1.95 3.30
CA VAL A 58 5.67 0.91 3.56
C VAL A 58 6.21 0.32 2.27
N VAL A 59 5.33 0.01 1.31
CA VAL A 59 5.74 -0.48 -0.02
C VAL A 59 6.61 0.55 -0.73
N LEU A 60 6.21 1.82 -0.71
CA LEU A 60 6.95 2.91 -1.33
C LEU A 60 8.33 3.09 -0.70
N LYS A 61 8.42 3.09 0.63
CA LYS A 61 9.70 3.18 1.34
C LYS A 61 10.64 2.04 0.92
N ASN A 62 10.16 0.80 0.98
CA ASN A 62 10.96 -0.36 0.58
C ASN A 62 11.40 -0.24 -0.88
N HIS A 63 10.55 0.30 -1.76
CA HIS A 63 10.90 0.48 -3.16
C HIS A 63 11.97 1.56 -3.36
N ILE A 64 11.90 2.69 -2.64
CA ILE A 64 12.92 3.74 -2.70
C ILE A 64 14.27 3.20 -2.20
N ASP A 65 14.27 2.50 -1.06
CA ASP A 65 15.50 2.01 -0.40
C ASP A 65 16.29 1.02 -1.28
N HIS A 66 15.62 0.24 -2.13
CA HIS A 66 16.27 -0.77 -2.99
C HIS A 66 16.40 -0.34 -4.45
N CYS A 67 15.42 0.35 -5.02
CA CYS A 67 15.35 0.55 -6.48
C CYS A 67 16.02 1.82 -6.97
N ILE A 68 16.05 2.89 -6.15
CA ILE A 68 16.72 4.13 -6.57
C ILE A 68 18.23 3.94 -6.56
N VAL A 69 18.78 3.19 -5.60
CA VAL A 69 20.22 2.97 -5.51
C VAL A 69 20.72 2.24 -6.76
N GLU A 70 20.10 1.11 -7.10
CA GLU A 70 20.44 0.33 -8.30
C GLU A 70 20.19 1.12 -9.59
N ALA A 71 19.04 1.79 -9.72
CA ALA A 71 18.72 2.55 -10.94
C ALA A 71 19.67 3.74 -11.18
N VAL A 72 20.18 4.36 -10.12
CA VAL A 72 21.18 5.43 -10.24
C VAL A 72 22.55 4.87 -10.66
N GLU A 73 22.96 3.74 -10.08
CA GLU A 73 24.21 3.05 -10.45
C GLU A 73 24.20 2.57 -11.90
N GLU A 74 23.06 2.04 -12.37
CA GLU A 74 22.88 1.52 -13.73
C GLU A 74 22.45 2.59 -14.75
N ASN A 75 22.24 3.84 -14.31
CA ASN A 75 21.68 4.94 -15.11
C ASN A 75 20.34 4.58 -15.79
N ASP A 76 19.50 3.76 -15.12
CA ASP A 76 18.16 3.36 -15.58
C ASP A 76 17.14 4.47 -15.32
N GLN A 77 17.11 5.44 -16.23
CA GLN A 77 16.16 6.55 -16.22
C GLN A 77 14.70 6.10 -16.35
N GLU A 78 14.43 4.90 -16.88
CA GLU A 78 13.09 4.37 -17.03
C GLU A 78 12.52 3.86 -15.70
N ALA A 79 13.34 3.21 -14.87
CA ALA A 79 12.97 2.81 -13.52
C ALA A 79 12.57 4.04 -12.67
N ILE A 80 13.36 5.11 -12.72
CA ILE A 80 13.08 6.37 -12.02
C ILE A 80 11.74 6.98 -12.47
N ARG A 81 11.49 7.04 -13.79
CA ARG A 81 10.21 7.53 -14.33
C ARG A 81 9.02 6.72 -13.85
N LYS A 82 9.12 5.38 -13.85
CA LYS A 82 8.05 4.49 -13.38
C LYS A 82 7.75 4.68 -11.90
N LEU A 83 8.78 4.87 -11.08
CA LEU A 83 8.61 5.17 -9.67
C LEU A 83 7.87 6.50 -9.45
N ASN A 84 8.29 7.57 -10.14
CA ASN A 84 7.59 8.86 -10.06
C ASN A 84 6.12 8.74 -10.47
N GLN A 85 5.81 8.01 -11.54
CA GLN A 85 4.42 7.75 -11.93
C GLN A 85 3.62 6.98 -10.87
N ALA A 86 4.25 6.04 -10.16
CA ALA A 86 3.60 5.30 -9.07
C ALA A 86 3.34 6.21 -7.87
N ILE A 87 4.29 7.08 -7.51
CA ILE A 87 4.15 8.07 -6.44
C ILE A 87 3.01 9.05 -6.74
N ASP A 88 2.96 9.59 -7.95
CA ASP A 88 1.91 10.53 -8.38
C ASP A 88 0.51 9.92 -8.26
N LYS A 89 0.37 8.63 -8.58
CA LYS A 89 -0.89 7.91 -8.44
C LYS A 89 -1.26 7.59 -6.99
N PHE A 90 -0.27 7.46 -6.11
CA PHE A 90 -0.48 7.11 -4.72
C PHE A 90 -0.80 8.33 -3.84
N ILE A 91 -0.29 9.50 -4.20
CA ILE A 91 -0.52 10.76 -3.46
C ILE A 91 -1.85 11.43 -3.86
N LYS A 92 -2.32 11.21 -5.10
CA LYS A 92 -3.64 11.65 -5.56
C LYS A 92 -4.77 10.93 -4.82
#